data_AF-A0A1I1RGV8-F1
#
_entry.id   AF-A0A1I1RGV8-F1
#
_cell.length_a   1.000
_cell.length_b   1.000
_cell.length_c   1.000
_cell.angle_alpha   90.00
_cell.angle_beta   90.00
_cell.angle_gamma   90.00
#
_symmetry.space_group_name_H-M   'P 1'
#
loop_
_entity.id
_entity.type
_entity.pdbx_description
1 polymer ?
#
loop_
_entity_poly.entity_id
_entity_poly.type
_entity_poly.pdbx_seq_one_letter_code
_entity_poly.pdbx_strand_id
1 'polypeptide(L)' 'MEGTDRYLVYTRWRSEEDFRAWMNGPMRQAHTGGGPGGEQRRPAASGSEVWSFEVVQQAGPKAAG' A
#
# COMPACT_ATOMS: atom_id res chain seq x y z
N MET A 1 1.80 -8.94 -24.51
CA MET A 1 0.93 -8.46 -23.42
C MET A 1 1.77 -7.53 -22.58
N GLU A 2 1.33 -6.29 -22.42
CA GLU A 2 1.95 -5.34 -21.50
C GLU A 2 1.21 -5.42 -20.16
N GLY A 3 1.95 -5.53 -19.07
CA GLY A 3 1.45 -5.76 -17.72
C GLY A 3 2.60 -5.83 -16.73
N THR A 4 2.29 -6.04 -15.45
CA THR A 4 3.30 -6.23 -14.40
C THR A 4 3.06 -7.56 -13.70
N ASP A 5 4.13 -8.34 -13.50
CA ASP A 5 4.09 -9.57 -12.71
C ASP A 5 4.18 -9.29 -11.19
N ARG A 6 4.31 -8.01 -10.80
CA ARG A 6 4.40 -7.60 -9.40
C ARG A 6 3.01 -7.59 -8.76
N TYR A 7 2.94 -8.04 -7.52
CA TYR A 7 1.76 -7.81 -6.68
C TYR A 7 1.51 -6.31 -6.49
N LEU A 8 0.26 -5.89 -6.71
CA LEU A 8 -0.18 -4.52 -6.47
C LEU A 8 -0.92 -4.45 -5.13
N VAL A 9 -0.31 -3.77 -4.15
CA VAL A 9 -1.01 -3.38 -2.93
C VAL A 9 -1.70 -2.04 -3.20
N TYR A 10 -2.98 -2.11 -3.57
CA TYR A 10 -3.77 -0.91 -3.87
C TYR A 10 -4.42 -0.35 -2.60
N THR A 11 -4.04 0.88 -2.24
CA THR A 11 -4.62 1.61 -1.11
C THR A 11 -5.22 2.93 -1.57
N ARG A 12 -6.29 3.36 -0.93
CA ARG A 12 -6.98 4.61 -1.24
C ARG A 12 -6.91 5.56 -0.05
N TRP A 13 -6.60 6.82 -0.33
CA TRP A 13 -6.44 7.87 0.66
C TRP A 13 -7.30 9.06 0.30
N ARG A 14 -7.76 9.81 1.31
CA ARG A 14 -8.53 11.03 1.09
C ARG A 14 -7.65 12.17 0.56
N SER A 15 -6.38 12.18 0.96
CA SER A 15 -5.36 13.15 0.53
C SER A 15 -3.97 12.49 0.54
N GLU A 16 -3.00 13.14 -0.12
CA GLU A 16 -1.60 12.73 -0.05
C GLU A 16 -1.02 12.91 1.36
N GLU A 17 -1.48 13.93 2.10
CA GLU A 17 -1.04 14.18 3.48
C GLU A 17 -1.44 13.03 4.41
N ASP A 18 -2.67 12.52 4.29
CA ASP A 18 -3.14 11.35 5.05
C ASP A 18 -2.24 10.12 4.77
N PHE A 19 -1.87 9.90 3.50
CA PHE A 19 -0.93 8.84 3.12
C PHE A 19 0.45 9.03 3.74
N ARG A 20 1.03 10.24 3.65
CA ARG A 20 2.36 10.55 4.20
C ARG A 20 2.40 10.39 5.72
N ALA A 21 1.36 10.84 6.42
CA ALA A 21 1.24 10.69 7.87
C ALA A 21 1.23 9.20 8.27
N TRP A 22 0.47 8.38 7.54
CA TRP A 22 0.46 6.93 7.75
C TRP A 22 1.81 6.26 7.42
N MET A 23 2.38 6.59 6.26
CA MET A 23 3.63 5.99 5.75
C MET A 23 4.81 6.27 6.68
N ASN A 24 4.86 7.46 7.28
CA ASN A 24 5.93 7.86 8.18
C ASN A 24 5.74 7.40 9.63
N GLY A 25 4.55 6.92 10.00
CA GLY A 25 4.25 6.48 11.37
C GLY A 25 3.77 5.02 11.44
N PRO A 26 2.45 4.77 11.52
CA PRO A 26 1.88 3.43 11.73
C PRO A 26 2.41 2.35 10.78
N MET A 27 2.63 2.66 9.50
CA MET A 27 3.14 1.69 8.53
C MET A 27 4.50 1.14 8.94
N ARG A 28 5.45 2.02 9.27
CA ARG A 28 6.80 1.62 9.70
C ARG A 28 6.75 0.78 10.96
N GLN A 29 5.94 1.17 11.95
CA GLN A 29 5.81 0.43 13.20
C GLN A 29 5.24 -0.97 12.97
N ALA A 30 4.21 -1.09 12.13
CA ALA A 30 3.57 -2.36 11.82
C ALA A 30 4.44 -3.30 10.97
N HIS A 31 5.42 -2.77 10.23
CA HIS A 31 6.23 -3.54 9.27
C HIS A 31 7.70 -3.71 9.66
N THR A 32 8.12 -3.14 10.80
CA THR A 32 9.46 -3.35 11.38
C THR A 32 9.55 -4.58 12.28
N GLY A 33 8.54 -5.45 12.26
CA GLY A 33 8.33 -6.54 13.22
C GLY A 33 9.52 -7.47 13.48
N GLY A 34 10.00 -7.41 14.73
CA GLY A 34 10.39 -8.52 15.61
C GLY A 34 9.84 -8.17 17.00
N GLY A 35 9.03 -9.04 17.61
CA GLY A 35 8.53 -8.81 18.99
C GLY A 35 9.68 -8.85 20.01
N PRO A 36 9.44 -8.50 21.29
CA PRO A 36 10.47 -8.67 22.32
C PRO A 36 10.93 -10.13 22.36
N GLY A 37 12.19 -10.38 21.98
CA GLY A 37 12.81 -11.71 21.93
C GLY A 37 12.60 -12.53 20.64
N GLY A 38 11.99 -11.96 19.59
CA GLY A 38 11.82 -12.64 18.30
C GLY A 38 12.80 -12.15 17.22
N GLU A 39 13.43 -13.09 16.51
CA GLU A 39 14.28 -12.80 15.35
C GLU A 39 13.51 -11.95 14.31
N GLN A 40 14.16 -10.93 13.76
CA GLN A 40 13.56 -10.09 12.73
C GLN A 40 13.24 -10.95 11.50
N ARG A 41 11.95 -11.07 11.17
CA ARG A 41 11.52 -11.92 10.05
C ARG A 41 11.98 -11.30 8.74
N ARG A 42 12.69 -12.09 7.93
CA ARG A 42 13.09 -11.68 6.58
C ARG A 42 11.84 -11.44 5.73
N PRO A 43 11.77 -10.32 4.99
CA PRO A 43 10.63 -10.06 4.11
C PRO A 43 10.60 -11.07 2.97
N ALA A 44 9.39 -11.49 2.57
CA ALA A 44 9.20 -12.35 1.40
C ALA A 44 9.39 -11.58 0.08
N ALA A 45 9.15 -10.27 0.08
CA ALA A 45 9.39 -9.43 -1.07
C ALA A 45 10.88 -9.13 -1.24
N SER A 46 11.38 -9.25 -2.48
CA SER A 46 12.75 -8.89 -2.86
C SER A 46 12.92 -7.39 -3.15
N GLY A 47 11.83 -6.66 -3.32
CA GLY A 47 11.82 -5.21 -3.53
C GLY A 47 10.39 -4.66 -3.59
N SER A 48 10.28 -3.34 -3.55
CA SER A 48 9.02 -2.62 -3.69
C SER A 48 9.22 -1.27 -4.36
N GLU A 49 8.16 -0.76 -4.98
CA GLU A 49 8.09 0.56 -5.58
C GLU A 49 6.71 1.15 -5.29
N VAL A 50 6.64 2.47 -5.09
CA VAL A 50 5.38 3.17 -4.86
C VAL A 50 5.00 3.94 -6.12
N TRP A 51 3.78 3.69 -6.61
CA TRP A 51 3.15 4.50 -7.65
C TRP A 51 1.99 5.29 -7.04
N SER A 52 2.02 6.60 -7.21
CA SER A 52 1.01 7.53 -6.70
C SER A 52 0.20 8.10 -7.86
N PHE A 53 -1.12 8.16 -7.68
CA PHE A 53 -2.06 8.65 -8.68
C PHE A 53 -3.08 9.58 -8.04
N GLU A 54 -3.50 10.61 -8.77
CA GLU A 54 -4.69 11.39 -8.47
C GLU A 54 -5.91 10.79 -9.18
N VAL A 55 -7.01 10.59 -8.46
CA VAL A 55 -8.24 10.06 -9.05
C VAL A 55 -9.03 11.20 -9.69
N VAL A 56 -8.91 11.35 -11.00
CA VAL A 56 -9.63 12.38 -11.78
C VAL A 56 -11.12 12.03 -11.96
N GLN A 57 -11.44 10.73 -12.09
CA GLN A 57 -12.81 10.26 -12.27
C GLN A 57 -13.03 8.95 -11.51
N GLN A 58 -14.20 8.82 -10.90
CA GLN A 58 -14.68 7.58 -10.32
C GLN A 58 -16.14 7.37 -10.70
N ALA A 59 -16.46 6.20 -11.23
CA ALA A 59 -17.84 5.76 -11.44
C ALA A 59 -18.25 4.78 -10.33
N GLY A 60 -19.50 4.88 -9.88
CA GLY A 60 -20.11 3.88 -9.02
C GLY A 60 -20.48 2.62 -9.81
N PRO A 61 -20.83 1.51 -9.12
CA PRO A 61 -21.33 0.31 -9.79
C PRO A 61 -22.60 0.63 -10.59
N LYS A 62 -22.79 -0.05 -11.72
CA LYS A 62 -24.05 0.01 -12.47
C LYS A 62 -25.18 -0.47 -11.56
N ALA A 63 -26.23 0.33 -11.41
CA ALA A 63 -27.43 -0.10 -10.69
C ALA A 63 -27.99 -1.37 -11.34
N ALA A 64 -28.26 -2.39 -10.53
CA ALA A 64 -29.08 -3.51 -10.98
C ALA A 64 -30.49 -2.97 -11.23
N GLY A 65 -30.95 -3.08 -12.48
CA GLY A 65 -32.31 -2.70 -12.88
C GLY A 65 -33.33 -3.77 -12.50
#